data_AF-A0A167HV86-F1
#
_entry.id   AF-A0A167HV86-F1
#
_cell.length_a   1.000
_cell.length_b   1.000
_cell.length_c   1.000
_cell.angle_alpha   90.00
_cell.angle_beta   90.00
_cell.angle_gamma   90.00
#
_symmetry.space_group_name_H-M   'P 1'
#
loop_
_entity.id
_entity.type
_entity.pdbx_description
1 polymer ?
#
loop_
_entity_poly.entity_id
_entity_poly.type
_entity_poly.pdbx_seq_one_letter_code
_entity_poly.pdbx_strand_id
1 'polypeptide(L)'
;MDVPYYQGTPVRLDADLSTSLLPANIPLANKFQIASILLFGNPIKLLNLQHRDGNEVSTMEHLRRNYRLPIPMVYAFCGDASFLDERFIIMEPANGVPLGETWDKWTSQQQGRFVGSLATFVSNLSTIYAPRIGAPIWSSSNALPSVGAISVVTNHRGGTQVNMDHSAARQMVSLSKTESWLKQILADEVSLAPAIWLAGEGRNSHNPAPFLAIAQALEKMIPNILTLFEPEGTLYCLVPGPHTLTEANILVQLEGPNAGEITALVNWDGTNFLPMWMLAKRLSNMLECFIAEEPAYSPSASAGGFC
;
A
#
# COMPACT_ATOMS: atom_id res chain seq x y z
N MET A 1 21.53 13.95 24.87
CA MET A 1 22.21 14.80 23.87
C MET A 1 21.38 14.69 22.60
N ASP A 2 20.88 15.80 22.08
CA ASP A 2 20.18 15.80 20.79
C ASP A 2 21.19 15.51 19.69
N VAL A 3 21.21 14.28 19.20
CA VAL A 3 21.98 13.92 18.01
C VAL A 3 21.29 14.62 16.84
N PRO A 4 21.99 15.42 16.01
CA PRO A 4 21.36 16.07 14.88
C PRO A 4 20.82 14.99 13.94
N TYR A 5 19.50 14.87 13.88
CA TYR A 5 18.83 13.96 12.96
C TYR A 5 19.25 14.31 11.53
N TYR A 6 19.61 13.29 10.75
CA TYR A 6 19.92 13.45 9.32
C TYR A 6 18.74 14.10 8.60
N GLN A 7 18.91 15.30 8.06
CA GLN A 7 17.88 16.00 7.27
C GLN A 7 18.14 15.97 5.76
N GLY A 8 19.10 15.14 5.31
CA GLY A 8 19.47 15.04 3.91
C GLY A 8 18.49 14.20 3.08
N THR A 9 18.70 14.21 1.78
CA THR A 9 18.02 13.32 0.82
C THR A 9 18.41 11.87 1.07
N PRO A 10 17.48 10.90 1.02
CA PRO A 10 17.81 9.49 1.19
C PRO A 10 19.01 9.04 0.36
N VAL A 11 19.95 8.33 0.99
CA VAL A 11 21.13 7.79 0.30
C VAL A 11 20.70 6.54 -0.47
N ARG A 12 20.83 6.59 -1.80
CA ARG A 12 20.64 5.42 -2.65
C ARG A 12 21.93 4.60 -2.71
N LEU A 13 21.87 3.33 -2.28
CA LEU A 13 23.05 2.45 -2.18
C LEU A 13 23.31 1.61 -3.45
N ASP A 14 22.44 1.72 -4.46
CA ASP A 14 22.48 0.98 -5.73
C ASP A 14 23.68 1.32 -6.66
N ALA A 15 24.51 2.31 -6.30
CA ALA A 15 25.57 2.82 -7.17
C ALA A 15 26.97 2.57 -6.56
N ASP A 16 27.75 1.68 -7.18
CA ASP A 16 29.22 1.58 -7.13
C ASP A 16 29.93 1.61 -5.76
N LEU A 17 29.23 1.30 -4.66
CA LEU A 17 29.85 1.05 -3.36
C LEU A 17 30.33 -0.41 -3.20
N SER A 18 30.41 -1.16 -4.31
CA SER A 18 30.63 -2.62 -4.36
C SER A 18 32.02 -3.10 -3.91
N THR A 19 32.90 -2.24 -3.40
CA THR A 19 34.20 -2.68 -2.91
C THR A 19 34.54 -2.00 -1.59
N SER A 20 34.26 -2.64 -0.45
CA SER A 20 35.26 -2.83 0.64
C SER A 20 34.71 -3.04 2.05
N LEU A 21 33.43 -2.80 2.36
CA LEU A 21 33.14 -2.51 3.78
C LEU A 21 33.01 -3.71 4.72
N LEU A 22 32.57 -4.92 4.32
CA LEU A 22 32.45 -6.03 5.28
C LEU A 22 32.71 -7.44 4.69
N PRO A 23 33.31 -8.37 5.47
CA PRO A 23 33.48 -9.77 5.09
C PRO A 23 32.15 -10.46 4.75
N ALA A 24 32.16 -11.36 3.77
CA ALA A 24 30.98 -12.10 3.30
C ALA A 24 30.24 -12.86 4.42
N ASN A 25 30.97 -13.28 5.47
CA ASN A 25 30.51 -14.24 6.48
C ASN A 25 29.72 -13.63 7.66
N ILE A 26 29.43 -12.32 7.64
CA ILE A 26 28.65 -11.67 8.70
C ILE A 26 27.15 -11.81 8.39
N PRO A 27 26.30 -12.27 9.32
CA PRO A 27 24.84 -12.30 9.13
C PRO A 27 24.30 -10.94 8.72
N LEU A 28 23.31 -10.93 7.82
CA LEU A 28 22.72 -9.71 7.24
C LEU A 28 22.27 -8.71 8.31
N ALA A 29 21.57 -9.18 9.34
CA ALA A 29 21.14 -8.36 10.48
C ALA A 29 22.31 -7.63 11.18
N ASN A 30 23.47 -8.28 11.27
CA ASN A 30 24.65 -7.70 11.90
C ASN A 30 25.34 -6.70 10.98
N LYS A 31 25.38 -6.94 9.66
CA LYS A 31 25.88 -5.96 8.68
C LYS A 31 25.06 -4.67 8.73
N PHE A 32 23.73 -4.79 8.84
CA PHE A 32 22.83 -3.66 8.99
C PHE A 32 23.01 -2.93 10.30
N GLN A 33 23.14 -3.65 11.42
CA GLN A 33 23.34 -3.02 12.72
C GLN A 33 24.68 -2.27 12.79
N ILE A 34 25.73 -2.81 12.16
CA ILE A 34 27.02 -2.14 12.03
C ILE A 34 26.88 -0.89 11.14
N ALA A 35 26.26 -1.00 9.96
CA ALA A 35 26.05 0.15 9.08
C ALA A 35 25.15 1.22 9.73
N SER A 36 24.12 0.82 10.47
CA SER A 36 23.20 1.74 11.15
C SER A 36 23.88 2.50 12.28
N ILE A 37 24.68 1.80 13.08
CA ILE A 37 25.50 2.41 14.15
C ILE A 37 26.53 3.36 13.53
N LEU A 38 27.23 2.93 12.49
CA LEU A 38 28.28 3.73 11.85
C LEU A 38 27.75 4.99 11.16
N LEU A 39 26.60 4.90 10.47
CA LEU A 39 26.07 6.01 9.68
C LEU A 39 25.15 6.93 10.49
N PHE A 40 24.46 6.43 11.51
CA PHE A 40 23.34 7.14 12.12
C PHE A 40 23.33 7.13 13.66
N GLY A 41 24.25 6.41 14.31
CA GLY A 41 24.40 6.39 15.77
C GLY A 41 23.21 5.80 16.56
N ASN A 42 22.23 5.19 15.90
CA ASN A 42 21.00 4.66 16.50
C ASN A 42 20.55 3.35 15.81
N PRO A 43 19.76 2.50 16.50
CA PRO A 43 19.13 1.32 15.88
C PRO A 43 18.10 1.75 14.83
N ILE A 44 18.03 1.04 13.71
CA ILE A 44 17.14 1.34 12.59
C ILE A 44 16.24 0.13 12.30
N LYS A 45 14.99 0.39 11.92
CA LYS A 45 14.06 -0.63 11.45
C LYS A 45 14.32 -0.93 9.98
N LEU A 46 14.53 -2.22 9.66
CA LEU A 46 14.60 -2.70 8.30
C LEU A 46 13.22 -3.10 7.81
N LEU A 47 12.86 -2.68 6.61
CA LEU A 47 11.73 -3.24 5.87
C LEU A 47 12.29 -3.98 4.65
N ASN A 48 11.99 -5.28 4.58
CA ASN A 48 12.27 -6.11 3.41
C ASN A 48 11.17 -5.85 2.37
N LEU A 49 11.55 -5.52 1.13
CA LEU A 49 10.65 -5.06 0.08
C LEU A 49 10.74 -5.95 -1.15
N GLN A 50 9.63 -6.07 -1.87
CA GLN A 50 9.53 -6.97 -3.03
C GLN A 50 9.46 -6.24 -4.39
N HIS A 51 9.32 -4.90 -4.46
CA HIS A 51 9.05 -4.17 -5.72
C HIS A 51 9.94 -2.93 -5.95
N ARG A 52 9.56 -1.99 -6.84
CA ARG A 52 10.44 -0.89 -7.31
C ARG A 52 10.60 0.21 -6.25
N ASP A 53 11.55 0.03 -5.34
CA ASP A 53 11.68 0.83 -4.11
C ASP A 53 11.99 2.33 -4.33
N GLY A 54 12.51 2.71 -5.50
CA GLY A 54 12.74 4.12 -5.83
C GLY A 54 11.45 4.96 -5.86
N ASN A 55 10.33 4.36 -6.29
CA ASN A 55 9.04 5.06 -6.28
C ASN A 55 8.44 5.16 -4.87
N GLU A 56 8.56 4.09 -4.08
CA GLU A 56 8.10 4.07 -2.69
C GLU A 56 8.81 5.16 -1.87
N VAL A 57 10.14 5.19 -1.88
CA VAL A 57 10.93 6.17 -1.14
C VAL A 57 10.61 7.59 -1.57
N SER A 58 10.52 7.85 -2.87
CA SER A 58 10.16 9.18 -3.39
C SER A 58 8.76 9.60 -2.92
N THR A 59 7.82 8.65 -2.86
CA THR A 59 6.46 8.88 -2.37
C THR A 59 6.45 9.18 -0.88
N MET A 60 7.15 8.39 -0.07
CA MET A 60 7.29 8.63 1.37
C MET A 60 7.87 10.02 1.64
N GLU A 61 8.97 10.37 0.98
CA GLU A 61 9.63 11.66 1.16
C GLU A 61 8.72 12.83 0.76
N HIS A 62 8.09 12.74 -0.41
CA HIS A 62 7.22 13.79 -0.93
C HIS A 62 6.00 14.01 -0.02
N LEU A 63 5.34 12.93 0.39
CA LEU A 63 4.14 12.99 1.22
C LEU A 63 4.44 13.51 2.62
N ARG A 64 5.53 13.06 3.23
CA ARG A 64 5.99 13.55 4.53
C ARG A 64 6.26 15.05 4.47
N ARG A 65 7.01 15.50 3.46
CA ARG A 65 7.47 16.90 3.34
C ARG A 65 6.35 17.88 3.01
N ASN A 66 5.46 17.52 2.08
CA ASN A 66 4.47 18.45 1.53
C ASN A 66 3.10 18.35 2.20
N TYR A 67 2.73 17.18 2.72
CA TYR A 67 1.40 16.93 3.28
C TYR A 67 1.40 16.62 4.78
N ARG A 68 2.60 16.59 5.41
CA ARG A 68 2.77 16.31 6.85
C ARG A 68 2.07 15.03 7.30
N LEU A 69 2.02 14.03 6.42
CA LEU A 69 1.49 12.72 6.76
C LEU A 69 2.44 12.03 7.75
N PRO A 70 1.93 11.18 8.65
CA PRO A 70 2.74 10.45 9.64
C PRO A 70 3.53 9.35 8.94
N ILE A 71 4.59 9.72 8.22
CA ILE A 71 5.44 8.84 7.45
C ILE A 71 6.85 8.95 8.02
N PRO A 72 7.50 7.84 8.39
CA PRO A 72 8.86 7.86 8.91
C PRO A 72 9.85 8.46 7.91
N MET A 73 10.87 9.15 8.40
CA MET A 73 11.93 9.66 7.54
C MET A 73 12.76 8.52 6.96
N VAL A 74 12.95 8.50 5.64
CA VAL A 74 13.84 7.53 4.99
C VAL A 74 15.28 8.04 5.05
N TYR A 75 16.20 7.20 5.51
CA TYR A 75 17.64 7.51 5.57
C TYR A 75 18.39 6.97 4.36
N ALA A 76 18.12 5.72 3.98
CA ALA A 76 18.77 5.06 2.87
C ALA A 76 17.89 3.96 2.29
N PHE A 77 18.16 3.55 1.06
CA PHE A 77 17.48 2.41 0.44
C PHE A 77 18.38 1.73 -0.59
N CYS A 78 18.09 0.46 -0.85
CA CYS A 78 18.63 -0.31 -1.97
C CYS A 78 17.48 -0.89 -2.78
N GLY A 79 17.33 -0.45 -4.02
CA GLY A 79 16.21 -0.79 -4.90
C GLY A 79 16.50 -1.92 -5.89
N ASP A 80 17.76 -2.27 -6.11
CA ASP A 80 18.18 -3.28 -7.07
C ASP A 80 18.86 -4.52 -6.46
N ALA A 81 18.83 -4.61 -5.13
CA ALA A 81 19.46 -5.68 -4.36
C ALA A 81 20.99 -5.78 -4.53
N SER A 82 21.65 -4.78 -5.13
CA SER A 82 23.10 -4.80 -5.38
C SER A 82 23.96 -4.78 -4.12
N PHE A 83 23.44 -4.26 -3.00
CA PHE A 83 24.23 -4.10 -1.78
C PHE A 83 24.24 -5.35 -0.88
N LEU A 84 23.10 -6.03 -0.76
CA LEU A 84 22.92 -7.14 0.21
C LEU A 84 22.13 -8.32 -0.35
N ASP A 85 22.08 -8.47 -1.68
CA ASP A 85 21.25 -9.45 -2.39
C ASP A 85 19.74 -9.34 -2.07
N GLU A 86 19.35 -8.26 -1.38
CA GLU A 86 17.99 -7.96 -0.98
C GLU A 86 17.69 -6.46 -1.14
N ARG A 87 16.41 -6.18 -1.38
CA ARG A 87 15.84 -4.84 -1.41
C ARG A 87 15.46 -4.39 -0.02
N PHE A 88 15.79 -3.15 0.32
CA PHE A 88 15.49 -2.63 1.65
C PHE A 88 15.33 -1.11 1.68
N ILE A 89 14.56 -0.65 2.66
CA ILE A 89 14.55 0.74 3.11
C ILE A 89 15.01 0.81 4.57
N ILE A 90 15.90 1.74 4.85
CA ILE A 90 16.40 2.14 6.17
C ILE A 90 15.68 3.45 6.52
N MET A 91 14.90 3.46 7.61
CA MET A 91 14.08 4.62 7.99
C MET A 91 14.06 4.88 9.50
N GLU A 92 13.57 6.05 9.89
CA GLU A 92 13.34 6.45 11.27
C GLU A 92 12.53 5.39 12.02
N PRO A 93 12.93 5.04 13.27
CA PRO A 93 12.09 4.23 14.14
C PRO A 93 10.74 4.92 14.35
N ALA A 94 9.70 4.33 13.77
CA ALA A 94 8.36 4.83 13.93
C ALA A 94 7.86 4.56 15.35
N ASN A 95 7.41 5.61 16.04
CA ASN A 95 6.76 5.47 17.34
C ASN A 95 5.40 4.79 17.17
N GLY A 96 4.99 4.01 18.17
CA GLY A 96 3.72 3.30 18.17
C GLY A 96 3.88 1.78 18.04
N VAL A 97 2.74 1.11 18.05
CA VAL A 97 2.62 -0.35 17.94
C VAL A 97 1.74 -0.70 16.75
N PRO A 98 1.93 -1.84 16.08
CA PRO A 98 1.07 -2.26 14.99
C PRO A 98 -0.40 -2.37 15.43
N LEU A 99 -1.31 -1.86 14.60
CA LEU A 99 -2.75 -1.86 14.86
C LEU A 99 -3.28 -3.25 15.22
N GLY A 100 -2.83 -4.28 14.49
CA GLY A 100 -3.26 -5.67 14.68
C GLY A 100 -2.88 -6.26 16.04
N GLU A 101 -1.90 -5.68 16.76
CA GLU A 101 -1.51 -6.14 18.08
C GLU A 101 -2.40 -5.59 19.21
N THR A 102 -3.21 -4.57 18.91
CA THR A 102 -3.90 -3.76 19.93
C THR A 102 -5.38 -3.58 19.74
N TRP A 103 -5.90 -3.74 18.51
CA TRP A 103 -7.29 -3.43 18.17
C TRP A 103 -8.31 -4.06 19.13
N ASP A 104 -8.15 -5.36 19.42
CA ASP A 104 -9.08 -6.13 20.26
C ASP A 104 -9.03 -5.74 21.74
N LYS A 105 -7.94 -5.07 22.15
CA LYS A 105 -7.72 -4.62 23.53
C LYS A 105 -8.23 -3.20 23.76
N TRP A 106 -8.63 -2.51 22.70
CA TRP A 106 -9.04 -1.12 22.78
C TRP A 106 -10.49 -0.97 23.24
N THR A 107 -10.71 0.10 24.00
CA THR A 107 -12.04 0.62 24.29
C THR A 107 -12.69 1.19 23.03
N SER A 108 -14.02 1.28 22.99
CA SER A 108 -14.74 1.90 21.88
C SER A 108 -14.31 3.36 21.62
N GLN A 109 -13.87 4.08 22.66
CA GLN A 109 -13.34 5.44 22.51
C GLN A 109 -12.01 5.45 21.74
N GLN A 110 -11.11 4.52 22.01
CA GLN A 110 -9.83 4.39 21.30
C GLN A 110 -10.04 3.97 19.84
N GLN A 111 -10.92 2.98 19.59
CA GLN A 111 -11.31 2.58 18.24
C GLN A 111 -11.96 3.75 17.48
N GLY A 112 -12.82 4.54 18.13
CA GLY A 112 -13.41 5.75 17.55
C GLY A 112 -12.36 6.80 17.17
N ARG A 113 -11.33 7.01 18.01
CA ARG A 113 -10.19 7.89 17.69
C ARG A 113 -9.39 7.38 16.49
N PHE A 114 -9.16 6.07 16.41
CA PHE A 114 -8.52 5.46 15.25
C PHE A 114 -9.29 5.72 13.96
N VAL A 115 -10.60 5.43 13.96
CA VAL A 115 -11.46 5.66 12.79
C VAL A 115 -11.43 7.13 12.37
N GLY A 116 -11.47 8.05 13.33
CA GLY A 116 -11.31 9.49 13.07
C GLY A 116 -9.96 9.83 12.43
N SER A 117 -8.86 9.31 12.99
CA SER A 117 -7.50 9.53 12.48
C SER A 117 -7.33 8.97 11.06
N LEU A 118 -7.84 7.77 10.80
CA LEU A 118 -7.84 7.14 9.48
C LEU A 118 -8.66 7.94 8.47
N ALA A 119 -9.84 8.43 8.86
CA ALA A 119 -10.68 9.26 8.00
C ALA A 119 -9.99 10.58 7.64
N THR A 120 -9.34 11.25 8.60
CA THR A 120 -8.52 12.44 8.34
C THR A 120 -7.37 12.11 7.38
N PHE A 121 -6.68 10.99 7.58
CA PHE A 121 -5.61 10.56 6.69
C PHE A 121 -6.08 10.33 5.25
N VAL A 122 -7.16 9.55 5.06
CA VAL A 122 -7.70 9.29 3.71
C VAL A 122 -8.24 10.57 3.07
N SER A 123 -8.87 11.44 3.86
CA SER A 123 -9.29 12.76 3.40
C SER A 123 -8.09 13.56 2.87
N ASN A 124 -6.98 13.62 3.62
CA ASN A 124 -5.77 14.29 3.17
C ASN A 124 -5.22 13.71 1.87
N LEU A 125 -5.15 12.38 1.74
CA LEU A 125 -4.74 11.72 0.49
C LEU A 125 -5.65 12.06 -0.70
N SER A 126 -6.95 12.17 -0.47
CA SER A 126 -7.91 12.52 -1.52
C SER A 126 -7.69 13.91 -2.11
N THR A 127 -7.01 14.80 -1.38
CA THR A 127 -6.65 16.15 -1.85
C THR A 127 -5.40 16.17 -2.73
N ILE A 128 -4.70 15.04 -2.87
CA ILE A 128 -3.49 14.91 -3.68
C ILE A 128 -3.90 14.35 -5.03
N TYR A 129 -3.80 15.17 -6.07
CA TYR A 129 -4.35 14.80 -7.38
C TYR A 129 -3.34 14.87 -8.53
N ALA A 130 -3.64 14.08 -9.56
CA ALA A 130 -2.94 14.07 -10.84
C ALA A 130 -3.94 14.04 -12.01
N PRO A 131 -3.56 14.55 -13.18
CA PRO A 131 -4.41 14.52 -14.38
C PRO A 131 -4.49 13.14 -15.04
N ARG A 132 -3.74 12.14 -14.54
CA ARG A 132 -3.61 10.80 -15.15
C ARG A 132 -3.59 9.71 -14.10
N ILE A 133 -3.98 8.49 -14.51
CA ILE A 133 -3.86 7.27 -13.71
C ILE A 133 -2.44 6.71 -13.81
N GLY A 134 -1.90 6.24 -12.69
CA GLY A 134 -0.59 5.56 -12.65
C GLY A 134 0.20 5.80 -11.39
N ALA A 135 1.40 5.21 -11.33
CA ALA A 135 2.30 5.43 -10.20
C ALA A 135 2.75 6.89 -10.16
N PRO A 136 2.86 7.52 -8.98
CA PRO A 136 3.38 8.86 -8.91
C PRO A 136 4.85 8.91 -9.38
N ILE A 137 5.24 9.98 -10.04
CA ILE A 137 6.63 10.33 -10.32
C ILE A 137 6.83 11.73 -9.77
N TRP A 138 7.54 11.81 -8.65
CA TRP A 138 7.78 13.05 -7.94
C TRP A 138 9.01 13.76 -8.53
N SER A 139 8.82 15.01 -8.92
CA SER A 139 9.88 15.92 -9.34
C SER A 139 9.97 17.06 -8.33
N SER A 140 11.18 17.52 -8.04
CA SER A 140 11.42 18.68 -7.17
C SER A 140 10.95 20.00 -7.79
N SER A 141 10.70 20.04 -9.11
CA SER A 141 10.39 21.27 -9.86
C SER A 141 8.91 21.45 -10.24
N ASN A 142 8.09 20.41 -10.15
CA ASN A 142 6.76 20.43 -10.75
C ASN A 142 5.67 20.74 -9.72
N ALA A 143 4.73 21.61 -10.10
CA ALA A 143 3.55 21.93 -9.28
C ALA A 143 2.56 20.75 -9.15
N LEU A 144 2.58 19.82 -10.11
CA LEU A 144 1.81 18.58 -10.08
C LEU A 144 2.72 17.36 -10.31
N PRO A 145 2.42 16.22 -9.66
CA PRO A 145 3.15 15.00 -9.91
C PRO A 145 2.99 14.54 -11.36
N SER A 146 4.12 14.15 -11.95
CA SER A 146 4.07 13.32 -13.16
C SER A 146 3.59 11.92 -12.79
N VAL A 147 3.11 11.17 -13.79
CA VAL A 147 2.52 9.84 -13.58
C VAL A 147 3.18 8.84 -14.50
N GLY A 148 3.66 7.74 -13.93
CA GLY A 148 4.28 6.61 -14.60
C GLY A 148 3.32 5.48 -14.90
N ALA A 149 3.87 4.30 -15.19
CA ALA A 149 3.08 3.07 -15.28
C ALA A 149 2.44 2.75 -13.91
N ILE A 150 1.29 2.09 -13.91
CA ILE A 150 0.63 1.66 -12.67
C ILE A 150 1.54 0.68 -11.92
N SER A 151 1.75 0.94 -10.63
CA SER A 151 2.35 -0.04 -9.72
C SER A 151 1.35 -1.18 -9.57
N VAL A 152 1.74 -2.40 -9.95
CA VAL A 152 0.85 -3.56 -9.97
C VAL A 152 0.18 -3.73 -8.62
N VAL A 153 -1.15 -3.81 -8.62
CA VAL A 153 -1.94 -4.14 -7.44
C VAL A 153 -1.93 -5.66 -7.30
N THR A 154 -0.87 -6.22 -6.72
CA THR A 154 -0.82 -7.66 -6.47
C THR A 154 -1.88 -8.04 -5.45
N ASN A 155 -2.76 -8.96 -5.82
CA ASN A 155 -3.74 -9.54 -4.90
C ASN A 155 -3.16 -10.86 -4.37
N HIS A 156 -2.60 -10.87 -3.15
CA HIS A 156 -1.96 -12.05 -2.57
C HIS A 156 -2.92 -13.16 -2.11
N ARG A 157 -4.21 -13.10 -2.45
CA ARG A 157 -5.22 -14.06 -1.96
C ARG A 157 -5.06 -15.51 -2.44
N GLY A 158 -3.95 -15.89 -3.08
CA GLY A 158 -3.76 -17.24 -3.65
C GLY A 158 -2.51 -18.01 -3.27
N GLY A 159 -1.47 -17.43 -2.65
CA GLY A 159 -0.19 -18.13 -2.39
C GLY A 159 0.60 -18.54 -3.65
N THR A 160 -0.06 -18.74 -4.79
CA THR A 160 0.54 -18.77 -6.13
C THR A 160 0.87 -17.35 -6.53
N GLN A 161 2.12 -16.96 -6.28
CA GLN A 161 2.76 -15.87 -6.98
C GLN A 161 2.86 -16.28 -8.46
N VAL A 162 1.76 -16.12 -9.20
CA VAL A 162 1.82 -16.16 -10.66
C VAL A 162 2.67 -14.94 -11.00
N ASN A 163 3.94 -15.19 -11.33
CA ASN A 163 4.81 -14.21 -11.97
C ASN A 163 4.10 -13.79 -13.25
N MET A 164 3.22 -12.80 -13.15
CA MET A 164 2.67 -12.14 -14.32
C MET A 164 3.87 -11.58 -15.05
N ASP A 165 4.11 -12.13 -16.22
CA ASP A 165 5.23 -11.73 -17.06
C ASP A 165 5.15 -10.21 -17.22
N HIS A 166 6.12 -9.50 -16.64
CA HIS A 166 6.10 -8.05 -16.41
C HIS A 166 6.08 -7.23 -17.70
N SER A 167 5.98 -7.87 -18.87
CA SER A 167 5.90 -7.28 -20.20
C SER A 167 4.55 -6.59 -20.47
N ALA A 168 3.43 -7.10 -19.94
CA ALA A 168 2.12 -6.46 -20.10
C ALA A 168 2.00 -5.16 -19.27
N ALA A 169 2.49 -5.17 -18.02
CA ALA A 169 2.56 -3.98 -17.17
C ALA A 169 3.48 -2.87 -17.75
N ARG A 170 4.48 -3.23 -18.57
CA ARG A 170 5.35 -2.26 -19.26
C ARG A 170 4.65 -1.50 -20.38
N GLN A 171 3.52 -1.98 -20.91
CA GLN A 171 2.74 -1.26 -21.93
C GLN A 171 1.73 -0.26 -21.34
N MET A 172 1.56 -0.20 -20.01
CA MET A 172 0.61 0.71 -19.34
C MET A 172 1.03 2.20 -19.32
N VAL A 173 2.06 2.59 -20.08
CA VAL A 173 2.67 3.94 -20.05
C VAL A 173 1.71 5.05 -20.54
N SER A 174 0.53 4.70 -21.07
CA SER A 174 -0.43 5.68 -21.61
C SER A 174 -1.90 5.46 -21.19
N LEU A 175 -2.14 5.03 -19.94
CA LEU A 175 -3.50 5.02 -19.40
C LEU A 175 -3.86 6.41 -18.85
N SER A 176 -4.12 7.37 -19.74
CA SER A 176 -4.56 8.71 -19.34
C SER A 176 -6.01 8.78 -18.88
N LYS A 177 -6.80 7.73 -19.11
CA LYS A 177 -8.23 7.66 -18.82
C LYS A 177 -8.60 6.36 -18.11
N THR A 178 -9.58 6.43 -17.21
CA THR A 178 -10.16 5.28 -16.50
C THR A 178 -10.70 4.21 -17.43
N GLU A 179 -11.29 4.60 -18.56
CA GLU A 179 -11.82 3.64 -19.55
C GLU A 179 -10.74 2.68 -20.02
N SER A 180 -9.60 3.21 -20.46
CA SER A 180 -8.48 2.42 -20.94
C SER A 180 -7.92 1.55 -19.81
N TRP A 181 -7.86 2.08 -18.59
CA TRP A 181 -7.38 1.35 -17.42
C TRP A 181 -8.29 0.16 -17.05
N LEU A 182 -9.60 0.37 -16.97
CA LEU A 182 -10.56 -0.69 -16.68
C LEU A 182 -10.58 -1.76 -17.78
N LYS A 183 -10.51 -1.36 -19.05
CA LYS A 183 -10.40 -2.30 -20.18
C LYS A 183 -9.14 -3.15 -20.07
N GLN A 184 -8.01 -2.55 -19.69
CA GLN A 184 -6.77 -3.28 -19.50
C GLN A 184 -6.86 -4.27 -18.34
N ILE A 185 -7.36 -3.84 -17.16
CA ILE A 185 -7.57 -4.76 -16.03
C ILE A 185 -8.43 -5.94 -16.46
N LEU A 186 -9.51 -5.67 -17.19
CA LEU A 186 -10.42 -6.71 -17.64
C LEU A 186 -9.77 -7.67 -18.64
N ALA A 187 -8.96 -7.15 -19.57
CA ALA A 187 -8.18 -7.95 -20.50
C ALA A 187 -7.15 -8.84 -19.77
N ASP A 188 -6.47 -8.29 -18.76
CA ASP A 188 -5.51 -9.02 -17.93
C ASP A 188 -6.23 -10.15 -17.17
N GLU A 189 -7.36 -9.87 -16.51
CA GLU A 189 -8.19 -10.87 -15.82
C GLU A 189 -8.68 -11.98 -16.79
N VAL A 190 -9.09 -11.62 -18.00
CA VAL A 190 -9.46 -12.56 -19.06
C VAL A 190 -8.28 -13.45 -19.46
N SER A 191 -7.08 -12.88 -19.58
CA SER A 191 -5.88 -13.63 -19.94
C SER A 191 -5.44 -14.62 -18.84
N LEU A 192 -5.70 -14.28 -17.58
CA LEU A 192 -5.33 -15.07 -16.41
C LEU A 192 -6.38 -16.10 -16.03
N ALA A 193 -7.64 -15.89 -16.43
CA ALA A 193 -8.75 -16.75 -16.07
C ALA A 193 -8.48 -18.23 -16.33
N PRO A 194 -7.88 -18.67 -17.47
CA PRO A 194 -7.54 -20.07 -17.67
C PRO A 194 -6.57 -20.62 -16.61
N ALA A 195 -5.54 -19.87 -16.22
CA ALA A 195 -4.56 -20.31 -15.24
C ALA A 195 -5.16 -20.40 -13.83
N ILE A 196 -5.93 -19.38 -13.43
CA ILE A 196 -6.65 -19.37 -12.14
C ILE A 196 -7.66 -20.52 -12.08
N TRP A 197 -8.37 -20.77 -13.18
CA TRP A 197 -9.37 -21.83 -13.28
C TRP A 197 -8.75 -23.22 -13.27
N LEU A 198 -7.57 -23.40 -13.87
CA LEU A 198 -6.80 -24.65 -13.83
C LEU A 198 -6.19 -24.92 -12.44
N ALA A 199 -5.84 -23.89 -11.69
CA ALA A 199 -5.28 -24.00 -10.34
C ALA A 199 -6.35 -24.26 -9.25
N GLY A 200 -7.63 -24.05 -9.56
CA GLY A 200 -8.74 -24.27 -8.62
C GLY A 200 -9.02 -25.75 -8.38
N GLU A 201 -8.36 -26.36 -7.39
CA GLU A 201 -8.68 -27.70 -6.91
C GLU A 201 -10.15 -27.77 -6.45
N GLY A 202 -11.00 -28.51 -7.17
CA GLY A 202 -12.33 -28.91 -6.67
C GLY A 202 -13.57 -28.40 -7.39
N ARG A 203 -13.46 -27.68 -8.53
CA ARG A 203 -14.64 -27.33 -9.35
C ARG A 203 -14.67 -28.12 -10.66
N ASN A 204 -15.56 -29.11 -10.72
CA ASN A 204 -15.79 -30.03 -11.86
C ASN A 204 -16.35 -29.37 -13.15
N SER A 205 -16.21 -28.06 -13.35
CA SER A 205 -16.66 -27.40 -14.59
C SER A 205 -15.46 -26.78 -15.32
N HIS A 206 -14.93 -27.46 -16.33
CA HIS A 206 -13.76 -27.06 -17.12
C HIS A 206 -14.01 -25.94 -18.15
N ASN A 207 -15.07 -25.14 -18.03
CA ASN A 207 -15.47 -24.20 -19.07
C ASN A 207 -15.34 -22.73 -18.62
N PRO A 208 -14.32 -21.98 -19.09
CA PRO A 208 -14.17 -20.55 -18.80
C PRO A 208 -15.16 -19.67 -19.59
N ALA A 209 -15.94 -20.23 -20.53
CA ALA A 209 -16.84 -19.46 -21.39
C ALA A 209 -17.82 -18.52 -20.64
N PRO A 210 -18.43 -18.91 -19.51
CA PRO A 210 -19.30 -17.98 -18.77
C PRO A 210 -18.55 -16.75 -18.26
N PHE A 211 -17.32 -16.91 -17.79
CA PHE A 211 -16.49 -15.79 -17.33
C PHE A 211 -16.13 -14.87 -18.50
N LEU A 212 -15.71 -15.44 -19.63
CA LEU A 212 -15.38 -14.68 -20.85
C LEU A 212 -16.59 -13.89 -21.35
N ALA A 213 -17.79 -14.48 -21.34
CA ALA A 213 -19.03 -13.81 -21.73
C ALA A 213 -19.36 -12.62 -20.82
N ILE A 214 -19.19 -12.77 -19.50
CA ILE A 214 -19.38 -11.67 -18.54
C ILE A 214 -18.34 -10.58 -18.76
N ALA A 215 -17.07 -10.93 -18.95
CA ALA A 215 -16.01 -9.95 -19.21
C ALA A 215 -16.29 -9.14 -20.47
N GLN A 216 -16.66 -9.79 -21.58
CA GLN A 216 -17.04 -9.09 -22.82
C GLN A 216 -18.26 -8.18 -22.64
N ALA A 217 -19.24 -8.59 -21.82
CA ALA A 217 -20.38 -7.74 -21.50
C ALA A 217 -19.97 -6.50 -20.68
N LEU A 218 -19.13 -6.71 -19.66
CA LEU A 218 -18.59 -5.62 -18.83
C LEU A 218 -17.78 -4.63 -19.65
N GLU A 219 -16.92 -5.10 -20.56
CA GLU A 219 -16.10 -4.25 -21.43
C GLU A 219 -16.95 -3.24 -22.21
N LYS A 220 -18.09 -3.71 -22.74
CA LYS A 220 -19.06 -2.88 -23.48
C LYS A 220 -19.82 -1.90 -22.58
N MET A 221 -19.96 -2.20 -21.30
CA MET A 221 -20.63 -1.34 -20.32
C MET A 221 -19.72 -0.25 -19.75
N ILE A 222 -18.39 -0.41 -19.78
CA ILE A 222 -17.43 0.53 -19.18
C ILE A 222 -17.71 1.99 -19.57
N PRO A 223 -17.89 2.37 -20.85
CA PRO A 223 -18.12 3.76 -21.21
C PRO A 223 -19.37 4.34 -20.53
N ASN A 224 -20.47 3.60 -20.51
CA ASN A 224 -21.73 4.04 -19.90
C ASN A 224 -21.61 4.15 -18.37
N ILE A 225 -20.90 3.22 -17.74
CA ILE A 225 -20.62 3.27 -16.30
C ILE A 225 -19.82 4.55 -15.99
N LEU A 226 -18.77 4.83 -16.75
CA LEU A 226 -17.91 6.00 -16.51
C LEU A 226 -18.65 7.32 -16.68
N THR A 227 -19.61 7.42 -17.60
CA THR A 227 -20.44 8.64 -17.71
C THR A 227 -21.22 8.97 -16.44
N LEU A 228 -21.48 7.97 -15.58
CA LEU A 228 -22.17 8.16 -14.30
C LEU A 228 -21.24 8.59 -13.17
N PHE A 229 -19.97 8.17 -13.22
CA PHE A 229 -19.03 8.32 -12.09
C PHE A 229 -17.90 9.32 -12.34
N GLU A 230 -17.59 9.64 -13.60
CA GLU A 230 -16.42 10.43 -13.98
C GLU A 230 -16.78 11.47 -15.04
N PRO A 231 -17.24 12.66 -14.62
CA PRO A 231 -17.44 13.77 -15.54
C PRO A 231 -16.15 14.18 -16.24
N GLU A 232 -16.28 14.89 -17.35
CA GLU A 232 -15.13 15.41 -18.09
C GLU A 232 -14.25 16.30 -17.18
N GLY A 233 -12.93 16.10 -17.22
CA GLY A 233 -11.98 16.82 -16.37
C GLY A 233 -11.80 16.24 -14.97
N THR A 234 -12.36 15.06 -14.67
CA THR A 234 -12.13 14.36 -13.38
C THR A 234 -10.64 14.17 -13.13
N LEU A 235 -10.19 14.61 -11.95
CA LEU A 235 -8.84 14.38 -11.46
C LEU A 235 -8.77 13.06 -10.70
N TYR A 236 -7.60 12.44 -10.71
CA TYR A 236 -7.33 11.20 -9.99
C TYR A 236 -6.66 11.52 -8.68
N CYS A 237 -7.08 10.86 -7.60
CA CYS A 237 -6.50 11.07 -6.28
C CYS A 237 -5.43 10.02 -5.97
N LEU A 238 -4.55 10.33 -5.03
CA LEU A 238 -3.55 9.38 -4.57
C LEU A 238 -4.22 8.29 -3.71
N VAL A 239 -4.16 7.05 -4.21
CA VAL A 239 -4.67 5.87 -3.54
C VAL A 239 -3.50 5.06 -2.99
N PRO A 240 -3.50 4.78 -1.67
CA PRO A 240 -2.44 3.98 -1.06
C PRO A 240 -2.48 2.56 -1.61
N GLY A 241 -1.32 1.92 -1.67
CA GLY A 241 -1.20 0.57 -2.22
C GLY A 241 -1.92 -0.48 -1.38
N PRO A 242 -2.06 -1.71 -1.91
CA PRO A 242 -2.72 -2.82 -1.22
C PRO A 242 -2.14 -3.16 0.15
N HIS A 243 -0.86 -2.84 0.38
CA HIS A 243 -0.14 -3.21 1.59
C HIS A 243 0.00 -2.06 2.58
N THR A 244 -0.18 -0.81 2.17
CA THR A 244 0.00 0.36 3.02
C THR A 244 -1.01 0.40 4.17
N LEU A 245 -2.28 0.16 3.85
CA LEU A 245 -3.39 0.26 4.80
C LEU A 245 -3.74 -1.11 5.40
N THR A 246 -2.75 -1.76 6.01
CA THR A 246 -2.89 -3.05 6.69
C THR A 246 -2.57 -2.92 8.17
N GLU A 247 -3.08 -3.84 8.99
CA GLU A 247 -2.89 -3.81 10.44
C GLU A 247 -1.43 -3.88 10.90
N ALA A 248 -0.56 -4.46 10.06
CA ALA A 248 0.89 -4.56 10.31
C ALA A 248 1.64 -3.26 9.97
N ASN A 249 1.09 -2.46 9.05
CA ASN A 249 1.75 -1.27 8.50
C ASN A 249 1.19 0.04 9.03
N ILE A 250 0.07 -0.01 9.76
CA ILE A 250 -0.47 1.12 10.50
C ILE A 250 0.02 1.02 11.94
N LEU A 251 0.80 2.01 12.37
CA LEU A 251 1.26 2.13 13.75
C LEU A 251 0.43 3.15 14.50
N VAL A 252 0.10 2.81 15.74
CA VAL A 252 -0.86 3.55 16.55
C VAL A 252 -0.31 3.81 17.95
N GLN A 253 -0.78 4.90 18.55
CA GLN A 253 -0.44 5.24 19.93
C GLN A 253 -1.16 4.26 20.87
N LEU A 254 -0.40 3.52 21.69
CA LEU A 254 -0.95 2.52 22.60
C LEU A 254 -1.62 3.13 23.84
N GLU A 255 -0.94 4.09 24.47
CA GLU A 255 -1.32 4.62 25.78
C GLU A 255 -1.45 6.14 25.78
N GLY A 256 -2.13 6.66 26.81
CA GLY A 256 -2.26 8.09 27.06
C GLY A 256 -3.50 8.72 26.41
N PRO A 257 -3.59 10.06 26.43
CA PRO A 257 -4.76 10.80 25.94
C PRO A 257 -4.99 10.64 24.43
N ASN A 258 -3.97 10.22 23.69
CA ASN A 258 -4.03 10.04 22.24
C ASN A 258 -4.11 8.56 21.83
N ALA A 259 -4.36 7.64 22.78
CA ALA A 259 -4.41 6.22 22.47
C ALA A 259 -5.46 5.92 21.38
N GLY A 260 -5.05 5.22 20.33
CA GLY A 260 -5.86 4.99 19.13
C GLY A 260 -5.50 5.89 17.93
N GLU A 261 -4.72 6.97 18.11
CA GLU A 261 -4.30 7.81 16.98
C GLU A 261 -3.22 7.13 16.13
N ILE A 262 -3.28 7.31 14.81
CA ILE A 262 -2.24 6.86 13.89
C ILE A 262 -0.98 7.70 14.12
N THR A 263 0.13 7.02 14.40
CA THR A 263 1.43 7.63 14.68
C THR A 263 2.40 7.46 13.53
N ALA A 264 2.26 6.39 12.74
CA ALA A 264 3.02 6.20 11.52
C ALA A 264 2.33 5.24 10.54
N LEU A 265 2.62 5.44 9.25
CA LEU A 265 2.26 4.53 8.17
C LEU A 265 3.52 4.12 7.42
N VAL A 266 3.79 2.83 7.40
CA VAL A 266 4.92 2.24 6.68
C VAL A 266 4.44 1.51 5.43
N ASN A 267 5.38 1.14 4.56
CA ASN A 267 5.12 0.41 3.32
C ASN A 267 4.18 1.17 2.35
N TRP A 268 4.76 2.03 1.53
CA TRP A 268 4.03 2.81 0.52
C TRP A 268 4.10 2.17 -0.87
N ASP A 269 4.51 0.90 -0.95
CA ASP A 269 4.54 0.14 -2.19
C ASP A 269 3.13 0.04 -2.81
N GLY A 270 3.09 0.07 -4.14
CA GLY A 270 1.83 -0.01 -4.88
C GLY A 270 0.97 1.26 -4.85
N THR A 271 1.47 2.39 -4.34
CA THR A 271 0.75 3.68 -4.38
C THR A 271 0.54 4.15 -5.83
N ASN A 272 -0.67 4.60 -6.15
CA ASN A 272 -1.06 5.04 -7.49
C ASN A 272 -2.06 6.20 -7.45
N PHE A 273 -2.07 7.05 -8.47
CA PHE A 273 -3.21 7.91 -8.79
C PHE A 273 -4.29 7.07 -9.46
N LEU A 274 -5.47 7.00 -8.84
CA LEU A 274 -6.62 6.25 -9.31
C LEU A 274 -7.91 7.08 -9.14
N PRO A 275 -9.03 6.67 -9.74
CA PRO A 275 -10.31 7.30 -9.48
C PRO A 275 -10.69 7.31 -7.99
N MET A 276 -11.35 8.37 -7.55
CA MET A 276 -11.67 8.58 -6.12
C MET A 276 -12.49 7.44 -5.49
N TRP A 277 -13.36 6.80 -6.27
CA TRP A 277 -14.14 5.65 -5.78
C TRP A 277 -13.27 4.43 -5.42
N MET A 278 -12.00 4.36 -5.86
CA MET A 278 -11.06 3.32 -5.45
C MET A 278 -10.57 3.48 -3.99
N LEU A 279 -10.62 4.69 -3.42
CA LEU A 279 -10.32 4.89 -1.99
C LEU A 279 -11.33 4.13 -1.10
N ALA A 280 -12.61 4.15 -1.47
CA ALA A 280 -13.68 3.55 -0.68
C ALA A 280 -13.56 2.02 -0.58
N LYS A 281 -13.20 1.35 -1.69
CA LYS A 281 -13.06 -0.11 -1.75
C LYS A 281 -11.98 -0.64 -0.79
N ARG A 282 -10.93 0.15 -0.54
CA ARG A 282 -9.85 -0.24 0.38
C ARG A 282 -10.25 -0.08 1.83
N LEU A 283 -10.98 0.98 2.13
CA LEU A 283 -11.50 1.22 3.48
C LEU A 283 -12.50 0.16 3.89
N SER A 284 -13.42 -0.26 3.01
CA SER A 284 -14.40 -1.30 3.35
C SER A 284 -13.72 -2.61 3.72
N ASN A 285 -12.77 -3.08 2.90
CA ASN A 285 -12.05 -4.33 3.20
C ASN A 285 -11.25 -4.27 4.51
N MET A 286 -10.65 -3.11 4.82
CA MET A 286 -9.94 -2.94 6.08
C MET A 286 -10.90 -2.94 7.27
N LEU A 287 -11.98 -2.15 7.20
CA LEU A 287 -12.94 -2.02 8.29
C LEU A 287 -13.77 -3.30 8.49
N GLU A 288 -14.06 -4.04 7.43
CA GLU A 288 -14.76 -5.34 7.52
C GLU A 288 -14.00 -6.33 8.39
N CYS A 289 -12.66 -6.37 8.32
CA CYS A 289 -11.84 -7.21 9.20
C CYS A 289 -12.03 -6.87 10.68
N PHE A 290 -12.38 -5.62 11.00
CA PHE A 290 -12.48 -5.13 12.38
C PHE A 290 -13.91 -5.09 12.92
N ILE A 291 -14.91 -4.99 12.04
CA ILE A 291 -16.33 -4.90 12.42
C ILE A 291 -16.96 -6.31 12.52
N ALA A 292 -16.41 -7.31 11.81
CA ALA A 292 -16.99 -8.65 11.75
C ALA A 292 -16.96 -9.44 13.07
N GLU A 293 -16.36 -8.91 14.14
CA GLU A 293 -16.22 -9.59 15.42
C GLU A 293 -17.20 -9.15 16.52
N GLU A 294 -18.24 -8.36 16.23
CA GLU A 294 -19.32 -8.24 17.22
C GLU A 294 -20.00 -9.62 17.38
N PRO A 295 -19.90 -10.27 18.56
CA PRO A 295 -20.60 -11.52 18.78
C PRO A 295 -22.07 -11.25 18.58
N ALA A 296 -22.69 -11.92 17.61
CA ALA A 296 -24.10 -11.79 17.29
C ALA A 296 -24.87 -11.75 18.61
N TYR A 297 -25.43 -10.58 18.93
CA TYR A 297 -26.19 -10.34 20.13
C TYR A 297 -27.23 -11.46 20.24
N SER A 298 -26.96 -12.44 21.10
CA SER A 298 -27.88 -13.53 21.35
C SER A 298 -28.90 -12.94 22.30
N PRO A 299 -30.13 -12.61 21.84
CA PRO A 299 -31.13 -12.08 22.76
C PRO A 299 -31.33 -13.13 23.84
N SER A 300 -30.90 -12.81 25.06
CA SER A 300 -31.14 -13.66 26.22
C SER A 300 -32.64 -13.84 26.30
N ALA A 301 -33.11 -15.07 26.09
CA ALA A 301 -34.51 -15.44 26.26
C ALA A 301 -34.90 -15.18 27.72
N SER A 302 -35.48 -14.02 28.00
CA SER A 302 -36.18 -13.76 29.24
C SER A 302 -37.50 -14.53 29.20
N ALA A 303 -37.45 -15.76 29.69
CA ALA A 303 -38.63 -16.48 30.15
C ALA A 303 -39.23 -15.74 31.35
N GLY A 304 -40.06 -14.73 31.07
CA GLY A 304 -40.92 -14.08 32.06
C GLY A 304 -42.35 -14.59 31.90
N GLY A 305 -42.65 -15.73 32.50
CA GLY A 305 -44.02 -16.21 32.66
C GLY A 305 -44.78 -15.27 33.60
N PHE A 306 -45.88 -14.70 33.11
CA PHE A 306 -46.91 -14.11 33.95
C PHE A 306 -47.88 -15.21 34.37
N CYS A 307 -47.99 -15.43 35.68
CA CYS A 307 -49.17 -15.94 36.37
C CYS A 307 -49.55 -14.92 37.43
#